data_AF-A0A370X221-F1
#
_entry.id   AF-A0A370X221-F1
#
_cell.length_a   1.000
_cell.length_b   1.000
_cell.length_c   1.000
_cell.angle_alpha   90.00
_cell.angle_beta   90.00
_cell.angle_gamma   90.00
#
_symmetry.space_group_name_H-M   'P 1'
#
loop_
_entity.id
_entity.type
_entity.pdbx_description
1 polymer ?
#
loop_
_entity_poly.entity_id
_entity_poly.type
_entity_poly.pdbx_seq_one_letter_code
_entity_poly.pdbx_strand_id
1 'polypeptide(L)' 'MYCICSNKSLDDIVLAQKAKALPFEQAIDQYTGCNGGCGSCISEIYALFDREGILVPDSVAV' A
#
# COMPACT_ATOMS: atom_id res chain seq x y z
N MET A 1 3.77 -12.31 -8.72
CA MET A 1 3.49 -12.48 -7.28
C MET A 1 4.54 -11.69 -6.52
N TYR A 2 4.20 -10.52 -6.00
CA TYR A 2 5.19 -9.60 -5.41
C TYR A 2 5.30 -9.76 -3.88
N CYS A 3 4.18 -10.01 -3.20
CA CYS A 3 4.18 -10.42 -1.80
C CYS A 3 3.88 -11.92 -1.67
N ILE A 4 4.78 -12.67 -1.03
CA ILE A 4 4.56 -14.09 -0.71
C ILE A 4 3.41 -14.23 0.31
N CYS A 5 3.23 -13.23 1.18
CA CYS A 5 2.25 -13.25 2.27
C CYS A 5 0.79 -13.07 1.82
N SER A 6 0.54 -12.36 0.72
CA SER A 6 -0.85 -12.04 0.29
C SER A 6 -1.20 -12.37 -1.15
N ASN A 7 -0.22 -12.79 -1.98
CA ASN A 7 -0.42 -13.05 -3.41
C ASN A 7 -1.07 -11.88 -4.18
N LYS A 8 -0.96 -10.65 -3.67
CA LYS A 8 -1.46 -9.44 -4.33
C LYS A 8 -0.45 -8.91 -5.34
N SER A 9 -0.96 -8.36 -6.43
CA SER A 9 -0.16 -7.57 -7.37
C SER A 9 0.05 -6.16 -6.83
N LEU A 10 1.23 -5.58 -7.07
CA LEU A 10 1.48 -4.16 -6.80
C LEU A 10 0.55 -3.27 -7.63
N ASP A 11 0.27 -3.67 -8.88
CA ASP A 11 -0.61 -2.91 -9.77
C ASP A 11 -2.03 -2.80 -9.20
N ASP A 12 -2.56 -3.88 -8.62
CA ASP A 12 -3.89 -3.88 -7.99
C ASP A 12 -3.92 -2.95 -6.77
N ILE A 13 -2.82 -2.91 -5.99
CA ILE A 13 -2.68 -2.03 -4.82
C ILE A 13 -2.65 -0.55 -5.27
N VAL A 14 -1.90 -0.25 -6.34
CA VAL A 14 -1.85 1.11 -6.92
C VAL A 14 -3.21 1.52 -7.48
N LEU A 15 -3.88 0.65 -8.22
CA LEU A 15 -5.21 0.93 -8.76
C LEU A 15 -6.23 1.18 -7.63
N ALA A 16 -6.18 0.39 -6.56
CA ALA A 16 -7.05 0.57 -5.40
C ALA A 16 -6.77 1.91 -4.69
N GLN A 17 -5.51 2.28 -4.48
CA GLN A 17 -5.12 3.56 -3.88
C GLN A 17 -5.50 4.75 -4.78
N LYS A 18 -5.37 4.63 -6.10
CA LYS A 18 -5.84 5.66 -7.06
C LYS A 18 -7.36 5.82 -7.05
N ALA A 19 -8.09 4.72 -6.88
CA ALA A 19 -9.56 4.75 -6.82
C ALA A 19 -10.08 5.28 -5.48
N LYS A 20 -9.40 4.95 -4.37
CA LYS A 20 -9.72 5.44 -3.03
C LYS A 20 -8.43 5.63 -2.25
N ALA A 21 -7.97 6.88 -2.15
CA ALA A 21 -6.77 7.18 -1.38
C ALA A 21 -7.02 6.95 0.12
N LEU A 22 -6.17 6.11 0.72
CA LEU A 22 -6.12 5.90 2.16
C LEU A 22 -4.76 6.35 2.72
N PRO A 23 -4.68 6.73 4.00
CA PRO A 23 -3.41 6.86 4.70
C PRO A 23 -2.55 5.60 4.51
N PHE A 24 -1.24 5.76 4.38
CA PHE A 24 -0.34 4.68 3.98
C PHE A 24 -0.49 3.42 4.84
N GLU A 25 -0.55 3.53 6.16
CA GLU A 25 -0.76 2.37 7.04
C GLU A 25 -2.09 1.66 6.77
N GLN A 26 -3.16 2.42 6.56
CA GLN A 26 -4.49 1.87 6.22
C GLN A 26 -4.50 1.24 4.84
N ALA A 27 -3.80 1.83 3.87
CA ALA A 27 -3.67 1.30 2.51
C ALA A 27 -2.92 -0.03 2.53
N ILE A 28 -1.87 -0.14 3.34
CA ILE A 28 -1.15 -1.40 3.53
C ILE A 28 -2.08 -2.47 4.09
N ASP A 29 -2.77 -2.21 5.21
CA ASP A 29 -3.67 -3.20 5.81
C ASP A 29 -4.80 -3.59 4.84
N GLN A 30 -5.49 -2.60 4.27
CA GLN A 30 -6.69 -2.81 3.49
C GLN A 30 -6.43 -3.42 2.10
N TYR A 31 -5.37 -3.01 1.40
CA TYR A 31 -5.12 -3.45 0.02
C TYR A 31 -4.18 -4.64 -0.08
N THR A 32 -3.24 -4.76 0.86
CA THR A 32 -2.31 -5.89 0.87
C THR A 32 -2.83 -7.05 1.71
N GLY A 33 -3.70 -6.81 2.70
CA GLY A 33 -4.12 -7.82 3.66
C GLY A 33 -2.98 -8.37 4.53
N CYS A 34 -1.80 -7.74 4.51
CA CYS A 34 -0.65 -8.12 5.34
C CYS A 34 -0.76 -7.46 6.72
N ASN A 35 -1.76 -7.87 7.50
CA ASN A 35 -1.78 -7.52 8.92
C ASN A 35 -0.81 -8.45 9.67
N GLY A 36 0.41 -7.99 9.92
CA GLY A 36 1.46 -8.78 10.61
C GLY A 36 2.28 -9.71 9.71
N GLY A 37 2.33 -9.47 8.40
CA GLY A 37 3.23 -10.18 7.48
C GLY A 37 4.71 -9.78 7.65
N CYS A 38 5.61 -10.29 6.80
CA CYS A 38 7.05 -10.00 6.90
C CYS A 38 7.45 -8.54 6.63
N GLY A 39 6.53 -7.72 6.12
CA GLY A 39 6.75 -6.29 5.87
C GLY A 39 7.65 -5.97 4.66
N SER A 40 8.14 -6.97 3.93
CA SER A 40 9.12 -6.76 2.85
C SER A 40 8.57 -5.94 1.67
N CYS A 41 7.25 -5.92 1.47
CA CYS A 41 6.62 -5.14 0.41
C CYS A 41 6.39 -3.67 0.79
N ILE A 42 6.49 -3.30 2.07
CA ILE A 42 6.08 -1.97 2.56
C ILE A 42 6.96 -0.87 1.94
N SER A 43 8.28 -1.03 1.95
CA SER A 43 9.20 -0.03 1.41
C SER A 43 9.03 0.18 -0.10
N GLU A 44 8.75 -0.88 -0.85
CA GLU A 44 8.52 -0.76 -2.29
C GLU A 44 7.16 -0.12 -2.60
N ILE A 45 6.10 -0.49 -1.85
CA ILE A 45 4.79 0.15 -1.98
C ILE A 45 4.89 1.64 -1.65
N TYR A 46 5.64 2.01 -0.60
CA TYR A 46 5.86 3.42 -0.25
C TYR A 46 6.54 4.18 -1.39
N ALA A 47 7.66 3.66 -1.90
CA ALA A 47 8.37 4.27 -3.02
C ALA A 47 7.52 4.35 -4.29
N LEU A 48 6.70 3.34 -4.54
CA LEU A 48 5.77 3.31 -5.66
C LEU A 48 4.67 4.36 -5.50
N PHE A 49 4.07 4.49 -4.32
CA PHE A 49 3.03 5.50 -4.06
C PHE A 49 3.59 6.92 -4.16
N ASP A 50 4.80 7.15 -3.66
CA ASP A 50 5.49 8.45 -3.75
C ASP A 50 5.78 8.80 -5.21
N ARG A 51 6.33 7.86 -5.98
CA ARG A 51 6.60 8.03 -7.41
C ARG A 51 5.34 8.32 -8.23
N GLU A 52 4.23 7.67 -7.90
CA GLU A 52 2.94 7.84 -8.56
C GLU A 52 2.15 9.06 -8.05
N GLY A 53 2.65 9.77 -7.03
CA GLY A 53 1.99 10.95 -6.44
C GLY A 53 0.69 10.62 -5.70
N ILE A 54 0.54 9.40 -5.20
CA ILE A 54 -0.67 8.88 -4.53
C ILE A 54 -0.41 8.51 -3.06
N LEU A 55 0.78 8.82 -2.55
CA LEU A 55 1.14 8.64 -1.16
C LEU A 55 0.34 9.63 -0.29
N VAL A 56 -0.43 9.09 0.65
CA VAL A 56 -1.09 9.87 1.69
C VAL A 56 -0.35 9.61 3.00
N PRO A 57 0.38 10.60 3.55
CA PRO A 57 1.07 10.41 4.82
C PRO A 57 0.08 10.25 5.97
N ASP A 58 0.41 9.38 6.94
CA ASP A 58 -0.48 9.00 8.04
C ASP A 58 -0.82 10.16 9.00
N SER A 59 -0.12 11.29 8.88
CA SER A 59 -0.33 12.51 9.67
C SER A 59 -1.57 13.33 9.27
N VAL A 60 -2.37 12.88 8.30
CA VAL A 60 -3.60 13.56 7.85
C VAL A 60 -4.84 12.82 8.36
N ALA A 61 -4.95 12.70 9.68
CA ALA A 61 -6.22 12.44 10.35
C ALA A 61 -6.71 13.77 10.94
N VAL A 62 -7.53 14.50 10.18
CA VAL A 62 -8.37 15.60 10.69
C VAL A 62 -9.81 15.10 10.72
#